data_AF-B9D1C4-F1
#
_entry.id   AF-B9D1C4-F1
#
_cell.length_a   1.000
_cell.length_b   1.000
_cell.length_c   1.000
_cell.angle_alpha   90.00
_cell.angle_beta   90.00
_cell.angle_gamma   90.00
#
_symmetry.space_group_name_H-M   'P 1'
#
loop_
_entity.id
_entity.type
_entity.pdbx_description
1 polymer ?
#
loop_
_entity_poly.entity_id
_entity_poly.type
_entity_poly.pdbx_seq_one_letter_code
_entity_poly.pdbx_strand_id
1 'polypeptide(L)'
;MTQVYGGKSIDAAREQELIRAHDALALQFPLHNFSCPPILKSWIDAVMTHGFAYGRGSDGIAGRKVALAVTAGIKKSDYCPQGRYHFSLREVLTPFELAFKYYFRADYRDFFAFYGAEETPGVDYVSSQDDLERGAREYAEFLRNLG
;
A
#
# COMPACT_ATOMS: atom_id res chain seq x y z
N MET A 1 3.87 11.49 28.65
CA MET A 1 4.33 11.45 27.24
C MET A 1 3.20 11.20 26.23
N THR A 2 1.93 11.10 26.64
CA THR A 2 0.82 10.67 25.76
C THR A 2 0.11 11.80 24.99
N GLN A 3 0.52 13.06 25.15
CA GLN A 3 -0.23 14.22 24.66
C GLN A 3 0.37 14.90 23.41
N VAL A 4 1.50 14.42 22.89
CA VAL A 4 2.21 15.09 21.77
C VAL A 4 1.68 14.65 20.39
N TYR A 5 1.01 13.49 20.31
CA TYR A 5 0.51 12.92 19.06
C TYR A 5 -1.01 12.82 19.10
N GLY A 6 -1.70 13.96 19.08
CA GLY A 6 -3.14 14.03 18.92
C GLY A 6 -3.55 13.51 17.55
N GLY A 7 -3.81 12.21 17.44
CA GLY A 7 -4.31 11.58 16.22
C GLY A 7 -5.80 11.84 16.02
N LYS A 8 -6.21 12.01 14.77
CA LYS A 8 -7.64 11.90 14.40
C LYS A 8 -8.11 10.48 14.73
N SER A 9 -9.27 10.37 15.37
CA SER A 9 -9.90 9.07 15.62
C SER A 9 -10.36 8.45 14.30
N ILE A 10 -9.96 7.20 14.04
CA ILE A 10 -10.41 6.41 12.90
C ILE A 10 -11.68 5.68 13.34
N ASP A 11 -12.78 5.90 12.61
CA ASP A 11 -14.03 5.17 12.82
C ASP A 11 -13.96 3.79 12.17
N ALA A 12 -13.50 2.81 12.94
CA ALA A 12 -13.30 1.45 12.44
C ALA A 12 -14.60 0.83 11.89
N ALA A 13 -15.76 1.12 12.48
CA ALA A 13 -17.02 0.53 12.04
C ALA A 13 -17.42 1.02 10.64
N ARG A 14 -17.28 2.33 10.42
CA ARG A 14 -17.52 2.94 9.10
C ARG A 14 -16.57 2.39 8.03
N GLU A 15 -15.29 2.27 8.35
CA GLU A 15 -14.30 1.75 7.40
C GLU A 15 -14.54 0.27 7.07
N GLN A 16 -14.94 -0.53 8.06
CA GLN A 16 -15.33 -1.93 7.84
C GLN A 16 -16.58 -2.05 6.96
N GLU A 17 -17.56 -1.15 7.12
CA GLU A 17 -18.74 -1.10 6.26
C GLU A 17 -18.36 -0.75 4.81
N LEU A 18 -17.48 0.24 4.61
CA LEU A 18 -16.95 0.57 3.30
C LEU A 18 -16.24 -0.61 2.64
N ILE A 19 -15.42 -1.36 3.40
CA ILE A 19 -14.77 -2.57 2.90
C ILE A 19 -15.80 -3.62 2.49
N ARG A 20 -16.88 -3.81 3.27
CA ARG A 20 -17.94 -4.77 2.93
C ARG A 20 -18.72 -4.36 1.68
N ALA A 21 -18.90 -3.06 1.46
CA ALA A 21 -19.66 -2.49 0.36
C ALA A 21 -18.94 -2.52 -1.00
N HIS A 22 -17.64 -2.80 -1.05
CA HIS A 22 -16.84 -2.78 -2.28
C HIS A 22 -16.15 -4.11 -2.54
N ASP A 23 -16.06 -4.52 -3.80
CA ASP A 23 -15.47 -5.82 -4.18
C ASP A 23 -13.95 -5.91 -4.00
N ALA A 24 -13.28 -4.75 -3.99
CA ALA A 24 -11.83 -4.66 -3.88
C ALA A 24 -11.38 -3.49 -2.98
N LEU A 25 -10.19 -3.66 -2.40
CA LEU A 25 -9.50 -2.66 -1.61
C LEU A 25 -8.13 -2.36 -2.23
N ALA A 26 -7.92 -1.12 -2.67
CA ALA A 26 -6.62 -0.63 -3.13
C ALA A 26 -6.00 0.28 -2.06
N LEU A 27 -4.84 -0.08 -1.53
CA LEU A 27 -4.08 0.75 -0.61
C LEU A 27 -3.08 1.61 -1.38
N GLN A 28 -3.43 2.88 -1.59
CA GLN A 28 -2.55 3.84 -2.26
C GLN A 28 -1.73 4.64 -1.25
N PHE A 29 -0.40 4.64 -1.39
CA PHE A 29 0.47 5.41 -0.50
C PHE A 29 1.86 5.70 -1.08
N PRO A 30 2.49 6.82 -0.68
CA PRO A 30 3.91 7.03 -0.91
C PRO A 30 4.76 6.18 0.02
N LEU A 31 5.85 5.63 -0.50
CA LEU A 31 6.81 4.86 0.27
C LEU A 31 7.67 5.81 1.12
N HIS A 32 7.39 5.89 2.42
CA HIS A 32 8.15 6.68 3.38
C HIS A 32 9.07 5.77 4.18
N ASN A 33 10.39 6.01 4.13
CA ASN A 33 11.39 5.18 4.83
C ASN A 33 11.18 3.68 4.59
N PHE A 34 10.93 3.28 3.34
CA PHE A 34 10.69 1.89 2.94
C PHE A 34 9.43 1.25 3.56
N SER A 35 8.47 2.06 4.00
CA SER A 35 7.18 1.58 4.53
C SER A 35 6.03 2.53 4.17
N CYS A 36 4.83 2.21 4.65
CA CYS A 36 3.68 3.11 4.53
C CYS A 36 3.76 4.31 5.49
N PRO A 37 3.05 5.41 5.18
CA PRO A 37 2.90 6.52 6.10
C PRO A 37 2.22 6.09 7.42
N PRO A 38 2.53 6.76 8.56
CA PRO A 38 1.97 6.40 9.86
C PRO A 38 0.44 6.33 9.89
N ILE A 39 -0.23 7.22 9.15
CA ILE A 39 -1.70 7.25 9.08
C ILE A 39 -2.28 5.97 8.48
N LEU A 40 -1.64 5.38 7.46
CA LEU A 40 -2.09 4.13 6.87
C LEU A 40 -1.83 2.97 7.84
N LYS A 41 -0.70 2.97 8.53
CA LYS A 41 -0.43 1.95 9.56
C LYS A 41 -1.47 2.01 10.69
N SER A 42 -1.80 3.21 11.18
CA SER A 42 -2.86 3.41 12.17
C SER A 42 -4.23 2.96 11.66
N TRP A 43 -4.54 3.20 10.39
CA TRP A 43 -5.77 2.72 9.77
C TRP A 43 -5.83 1.18 9.74
N ILE A 44 -4.75 0.51 9.31
CA ILE A 44 -4.68 -0.95 9.30
C ILE A 44 -4.91 -1.50 10.72
N ASP A 45 -4.24 -0.93 11.73
CA ASP A 45 -4.36 -1.38 13.11
C ASP A 45 -5.75 -1.15 13.72
N ALA A 46 -6.42 -0.06 13.34
CA ALA A 46 -7.75 0.26 13.83
C ALA A 46 -8.86 -0.54 13.13
N VAL A 47 -8.72 -0.80 11.83
CA VAL A 47 -9.78 -1.40 10.99
C VAL A 47 -9.67 -2.92 10.92
N MET A 48 -8.45 -3.46 10.85
CA MET A 48 -8.21 -4.90 10.75
C MET A 48 -8.22 -5.53 12.15
N THR A 49 -9.40 -5.65 12.75
CA THR A 49 -9.56 -6.14 14.13
C THR A 49 -9.88 -7.64 14.21
N HIS A 50 -9.72 -8.20 15.42
CA HIS A 50 -10.18 -9.55 15.74
C HIS A 50 -11.70 -9.66 15.54
N GLY A 51 -12.14 -10.71 14.83
CA GLY A 51 -13.53 -10.93 14.48
C GLY A 51 -13.93 -10.32 13.13
N PHE A 52 -13.19 -9.31 12.65
CA PHE A 52 -13.38 -8.75 11.30
C PHE A 52 -12.36 -9.33 10.31
N ALA A 53 -11.06 -9.03 10.51
CA ALA A 53 -10.00 -9.39 9.57
C ALA A 53 -9.28 -10.69 9.93
N TYR A 54 -9.21 -11.04 11.21
CA TYR A 54 -8.56 -12.26 11.69
C TYR A 54 -9.30 -12.87 12.90
N GLY A 55 -8.90 -14.07 13.30
CA GLY A 55 -9.57 -14.86 14.34
C GLY A 55 -10.55 -15.88 13.78
N ARG A 56 -11.10 -16.73 14.64
CA ARG A 56 -12.01 -17.81 14.22
C ARG A 56 -13.33 -17.20 13.71
N GLY A 57 -13.72 -17.56 12.48
CA GLY A 57 -14.95 -17.06 11.86
C GLY A 57 -14.87 -15.67 11.24
N SER A 58 -13.68 -15.06 11.17
CA SER A 58 -13.47 -13.77 10.49
C SER A 58 -13.62 -13.90 8.97
N ASP A 59 -14.47 -13.06 8.38
CA ASP A 59 -14.78 -13.05 6.95
C ASP A 59 -14.78 -11.65 6.32
N GLY A 60 -14.49 -10.59 7.09
CA GLY A 60 -14.66 -9.21 6.65
C GLY A 60 -13.84 -8.83 5.41
N ILE A 61 -12.65 -9.43 5.30
CA ILE A 61 -11.74 -9.25 4.16
C ILE A 61 -11.23 -10.57 3.56
N ALA A 62 -11.64 -11.72 4.11
CA ALA A 62 -11.22 -13.01 3.60
C ALA A 62 -11.75 -13.21 2.17
N GLY A 63 -10.87 -13.60 1.24
CA GLY A 63 -11.18 -13.74 -0.18
C GLY A 63 -11.43 -12.42 -0.93
N ARG A 64 -11.46 -11.26 -0.24
CA ARG A 64 -11.62 -9.97 -0.89
C ARG A 64 -10.35 -9.59 -1.62
N LYS A 65 -10.47 -8.97 -2.79
CA LYS A 65 -9.32 -8.53 -3.57
C LYS A 65 -8.63 -7.37 -2.89
N VAL A 66 -7.33 -7.49 -2.63
CA VAL A 66 -6.51 -6.43 -2.04
C VAL A 66 -5.28 -6.19 -2.89
N ALA A 67 -5.01 -4.93 -3.21
CA ALA A 67 -3.85 -4.51 -3.98
C ALA A 67 -3.17 -3.29 -3.36
N LEU A 68 -1.90 -3.09 -3.65
CA LEU A 68 -1.16 -1.88 -3.25
C LEU A 68 -0.90 -1.00 -4.47
N ALA A 69 -0.92 0.31 -4.27
CA ALA A 69 -0.53 1.29 -5.28
C ALA A 69 0.48 2.26 -4.67
N VAL A 70 1.75 2.07 -5.00
CA VAL A 70 2.86 2.70 -4.28
C VAL A 70 3.54 3.72 -5.17
N THR A 71 3.87 4.89 -4.62
CA THR A 71 4.83 5.81 -5.25
C THR A 71 6.17 5.71 -4.52
N ALA A 72 7.22 5.40 -5.26
CA ALA A 72 8.58 5.24 -4.76
C ALA A 72 9.44 6.43 -5.20
N GLY A 73 10.20 7.00 -4.25
CA GLY A 73 11.02 8.18 -4.52
C GLY A 73 12.12 7.94 -5.55
N ILE A 74 12.77 6.78 -5.48
CA ILE A 74 13.93 6.42 -6.30
C ILE A 74 13.54 5.67 -7.59
N LYS A 75 14.52 5.49 -8.49
CA LYS A 75 14.33 4.80 -9.76
C LYS A 75 14.14 3.29 -9.57
N LYS A 76 13.42 2.66 -10.50
CA LYS A 76 13.20 1.20 -10.52
C LYS A 76 14.51 0.40 -10.51
N SER A 77 15.56 0.93 -11.14
CA SER A 77 16.90 0.31 -11.20
C SER A 77 17.57 0.16 -9.83
N ASP A 78 17.17 0.96 -8.84
CA ASP A 78 17.73 0.87 -7.49
C ASP A 78 17.10 -0.27 -6.66
N TYR A 79 15.92 -0.77 -7.08
CA TYR A 79 15.20 -1.85 -6.43
C TYR A 79 15.54 -3.22 -7.03
N CYS A 80 16.82 -3.60 -6.96
CA CYS A 80 17.28 -4.93 -7.33
C CYS A 80 18.52 -5.32 -6.50
N PRO A 81 18.95 -6.59 -6.52
CA PRO A 81 20.11 -7.05 -5.74
C PRO A 81 21.40 -6.27 -6.05
N GLN A 82 21.56 -5.80 -7.31
CA GLN A 82 22.68 -4.98 -7.76
C GLN A 82 22.44 -3.47 -7.61
N GLY A 83 21.23 -3.08 -7.22
CA GLY A 83 20.82 -1.70 -7.06
C GLY A 83 21.28 -1.13 -5.71
N ARG A 84 21.04 0.18 -5.52
CA ARG A 84 21.53 0.95 -4.37
C ARG A 84 21.21 0.34 -3.01
N TYR A 85 20.04 -0.28 -2.87
CA TYR A 85 19.56 -0.81 -1.59
C TYR A 85 19.57 -2.33 -1.52
N HIS A 86 20.00 -3.03 -2.57
CA HIS A 86 20.08 -4.50 -2.64
C HIS A 86 18.75 -5.26 -2.49
N PHE A 87 17.62 -4.56 -2.39
CA PHE A 87 16.29 -5.17 -2.23
C PHE A 87 15.36 -4.71 -3.33
N SER A 88 14.57 -5.65 -3.85
CA SER A 88 13.45 -5.35 -4.72
C SER A 88 12.30 -4.67 -3.97
N LEU A 89 11.45 -3.94 -4.68
CA LEU A 89 10.27 -3.33 -4.07
C LEU A 89 9.31 -4.40 -3.50
N ARG A 90 9.25 -5.59 -4.11
CA ARG A 90 8.49 -6.71 -3.58
C ARG A 90 8.99 -7.13 -2.20
N GLU A 91 10.31 -7.24 -2.03
CA GLU A 91 10.91 -7.56 -0.73
C GLU A 91 10.59 -6.49 0.32
N VAL A 92 10.66 -5.22 -0.06
CA VAL A 92 10.27 -4.10 0.80
C VAL A 92 8.80 -4.17 1.22
N LEU A 93 7.90 -4.59 0.32
CA LEU A 93 6.46 -4.68 0.58
C LEU A 93 6.01 -6.02 1.20
N THR A 94 6.94 -6.94 1.50
CA THR A 94 6.65 -8.24 2.13
C THR A 94 5.75 -8.15 3.37
N PRO A 95 5.88 -7.16 4.29
CA PRO A 95 4.98 -7.05 5.43
C PRO A 95 3.50 -6.95 5.06
N PHE A 96 3.16 -6.30 3.94
CA PHE A 96 1.78 -6.20 3.46
C PHE A 96 1.30 -7.51 2.84
N GLU A 97 2.16 -8.19 2.07
CA GLU A 97 1.81 -9.53 1.56
C GLU A 97 1.56 -10.50 2.73
N LEU A 98 2.43 -10.51 3.74
CA LEU A 98 2.26 -11.31 4.95
C LEU A 98 0.93 -11.02 5.66
N ALA A 99 0.62 -9.74 5.88
CA ALA A 99 -0.60 -9.33 6.56
C ALA A 99 -1.86 -9.67 5.75
N PHE A 100 -1.97 -9.21 4.51
CA PHE A 100 -3.20 -9.34 3.73
C PHE A 100 -3.41 -10.75 3.19
N LYS A 101 -2.39 -11.36 2.59
CA LYS A 101 -2.52 -12.68 1.95
C LYS A 101 -2.61 -13.79 2.98
N TYR A 102 -1.69 -13.82 3.94
CA TYR A 102 -1.56 -14.97 4.84
C TYR A 102 -2.33 -14.80 6.14
N TYR A 103 -2.28 -13.63 6.76
CA TYR A 103 -2.93 -13.41 8.05
C TYR A 103 -4.42 -13.09 7.93
N PHE A 104 -4.80 -12.16 7.04
CA PHE A 104 -6.20 -11.77 6.81
C PHE A 104 -6.91 -12.61 5.74
N ARG A 105 -6.17 -13.49 5.04
CA ARG A 105 -6.69 -14.40 3.99
C ARG A 105 -7.39 -13.68 2.83
N ALA A 106 -6.96 -12.48 2.49
CA ALA A 106 -7.44 -11.74 1.32
C ALA A 106 -6.93 -12.39 0.02
N ASP A 107 -7.64 -12.16 -1.09
CA ASP A 107 -7.11 -12.41 -2.44
C ASP A 107 -6.13 -11.28 -2.80
N TYR A 108 -4.87 -11.44 -2.44
CA TYR A 108 -3.85 -10.43 -2.65
C TYR A 108 -3.42 -10.37 -4.14
N ARG A 109 -3.70 -9.25 -4.80
CA ARG A 109 -3.57 -9.00 -6.25
C ARG A 109 -2.28 -8.29 -6.66
N ASP A 110 -1.25 -8.37 -5.81
CA ASP A 110 0.05 -7.71 -6.01
C ASP A 110 -0.01 -6.17 -5.92
N PHE A 111 1.02 -5.48 -6.43
CA PHE A 111 1.12 -4.03 -6.35
C PHE A 111 1.40 -3.35 -7.70
N PHE A 112 0.89 -2.13 -7.86
CA PHE A 112 1.37 -1.14 -8.81
C PHE A 112 2.43 -0.25 -8.15
N ALA A 113 3.44 0.15 -8.91
CA ALA A 113 4.47 1.07 -8.44
C ALA A 113 4.82 2.13 -9.48
N PHE A 114 4.74 3.39 -9.08
CA PHE A 114 5.35 4.50 -9.80
C PHE A 114 6.71 4.82 -9.16
N TYR A 115 7.76 4.95 -9.97
CA TYR A 115 9.14 5.18 -9.50
C TYR A 115 9.60 6.59 -9.85
N GLY A 116 10.61 7.09 -9.16
CA GLY A 116 11.19 8.38 -9.48
C GLY A 116 10.30 9.56 -9.13
N ALA A 117 9.63 9.48 -7.98
CA ALA A 117 8.74 10.53 -7.47
C ALA A 117 9.46 11.56 -6.57
N GLU A 118 10.76 11.39 -6.30
CA GLU A 118 11.53 12.28 -5.43
C GLU A 118 12.28 13.36 -6.20
N GLU A 119 12.08 14.61 -5.81
CA GLU A 119 12.90 15.74 -6.23
C GLU A 119 14.04 15.94 -5.22
N THR A 120 15.21 15.38 -5.51
CA THR A 120 16.41 15.57 -4.70
C THR A 120 17.42 16.44 -5.48
N PRO A 121 17.83 17.62 -4.96
CA PRO A 121 18.84 18.44 -5.63
C PRO A 121 20.13 17.66 -5.90
N GLY A 122 20.57 17.65 -7.16
CA GLY A 122 21.79 16.97 -7.58
C GLY A 122 21.66 15.44 -7.77
N VAL A 123 20.46 14.88 -7.67
CA VAL A 123 20.21 13.46 -7.97
C VAL A 123 19.08 13.33 -8.98
N ASP A 124 19.35 12.63 -10.08
CA ASP A 124 18.37 12.38 -11.12
C ASP A 124 17.45 11.20 -10.73
N TYR A 125 16.47 11.50 -9.88
CA TYR A 125 15.36 10.59 -9.57
C TYR A 125 14.06 10.98 -10.27
N VAL A 126 13.90 12.24 -10.68
CA VAL A 126 12.64 12.81 -11.14
C VAL A 126 12.20 12.21 -12.48
N SER A 127 10.98 11.69 -12.51
CA SER A 127 10.31 11.26 -13.75
C SER A 127 9.92 12.44 -14.64
N SER A 128 9.99 12.25 -15.97
CA SER A 128 9.51 13.25 -16.93
C SER A 128 7.97 13.39 -16.89
N GLN A 129 7.42 14.43 -17.52
CA GLN A 129 5.97 14.57 -17.69
C GLN A 129 5.37 13.38 -18.45
N ASP A 130 6.05 12.90 -19.49
CA ASP A 130 5.62 11.72 -20.25
C ASP A 130 5.59 10.45 -19.39
N ASP A 131 6.55 10.31 -18.47
CA ASP A 131 6.59 9.20 -17.52
C ASP A 131 5.43 9.28 -16.50
N LEU A 132 5.12 10.48 -16.01
CA LEU A 132 3.98 10.72 -15.12
C LEU A 132 2.66 10.38 -15.80
N GLU A 133 2.44 10.85 -17.02
CA GLU A 133 1.23 10.55 -17.78
C GLU A 133 1.09 9.05 -18.09
N ARG A 134 2.20 8.40 -18.45
CA ARG A 134 2.22 6.94 -18.67
C ARG A 134 1.90 6.20 -17.38
N GLY A 135 2.52 6.58 -16.27
CA GLY A 135 2.26 6.00 -14.95
C GLY A 135 0.81 6.17 -14.51
N ALA A 136 0.19 7.32 -14.78
CA ALA A 136 -1.23 7.54 -14.49
C ALA A 136 -2.16 6.63 -15.31
N ARG A 137 -1.83 6.40 -16.59
CA ARG A 137 -2.58 5.45 -17.44
C ARG A 137 -2.44 4.01 -16.95
N GLU A 138 -1.22 3.58 -16.65
CA GLU A 138 -0.93 2.24 -16.10
C GLU A 138 -1.62 2.03 -14.74
N TYR A 139 -1.64 3.06 -13.88
CA TYR A 139 -2.36 3.02 -12.61
C TYR A 139 -3.88 2.86 -12.80
N ALA A 140 -4.46 3.61 -13.74
CA ALA A 140 -5.89 3.50 -14.04
C ALA A 140 -6.23 2.11 -14.61
N GLU A 141 -5.37 1.53 -15.45
CA GLU A 141 -5.51 0.15 -15.93
C GLU A 141 -5.41 -0.87 -14.79
N PHE A 142 -4.44 -0.70 -13.90
CA PHE A 142 -4.28 -1.54 -12.73
C PHE A 142 -5.54 -1.57 -11.86
N LEU A 143 -6.13 -0.41 -11.56
CA LEU A 143 -7.37 -0.33 -10.79
C LEU A 143 -8.55 -0.98 -11.51
N ARG A 144 -8.71 -0.77 -12.82
CA ARG A 144 -9.78 -1.42 -13.62
C ARG A 144 -9.67 -2.94 -13.62
N ASN A 145 -8.45 -3.47 -13.59
CA ASN A 145 -8.20 -4.91 -13.56
C ASN A 145 -8.37 -5.51 -12.16
N LEU A 146 -8.50 -4.69 -11.12
CA LEU A 146 -8.66 -5.16 -9.75
C LEU A 146 -10.09 -5.71 -9.55
N GLY A 147 -11.12 -5.11 -10.12
CA GLY A 147 -12.50 -5.57 -9.99
C GLY A 147 -13.47 -4.51 -10.45
#